data_AF-A0A1H7YQD5-F1
#
_entry.id   AF-A0A1H7YQD5-F1
#
_cell.length_a   1.000
_cell.length_b   1.000
_cell.length_c   1.000
_cell.angle_alpha   90.00
_cell.angle_beta   90.00
_cell.angle_gamma   90.00
#
_symmetry.space_group_name_H-M   'P 1'
#
loop_
_entity.id
_entity.type
_entity.pdbx_description
1 polymer ?
#
loop_
_entity_poly.entity_id
_entity_poly.type
_entity_poly.pdbx_seq_one_letter_code
_entity_poly.pdbx_strand_id
1 'polypeptide(L)'
;MSKKSLLVFTTLLTAFILSACGLSEENLAKMTETRDALTAQKNDTQTLYEKLTTEDYSDELSDFSAKYEEFNSLDFEKLKDKDAEELIPQMEALTQSYKDLYSKMDKSLEESIAAADEAAKHTEVLKHIENHTGYNLTSIIFKDVTTGAETENYLKEGSVLEPWQILSGVTLPLYADSTEWSFVTTDTEGNIVEYPVSSEELNSDGQSIIIIGSN
;
A
#
# COMPACT_ATOMS: atom_id res chain seq x y z
N MET A 1 36.32 73.05 1.97
CA MET A 1 35.30 72.17 2.59
C MET A 1 35.52 72.17 4.10
N SER A 2 34.51 72.53 4.90
CA SER A 2 34.67 72.61 6.35
C SER A 2 34.83 71.21 6.94
N LYS A 3 35.74 71.05 7.92
CA LYS A 3 36.01 69.76 8.61
C LYS A 3 34.76 69.12 9.22
N LYS A 4 33.68 69.89 9.38
CA LYS A 4 32.37 69.44 9.89
C LYS A 4 31.52 68.71 8.84
N SER A 5 31.74 68.97 7.55
CA SER A 5 31.00 68.33 6.44
C SER A 5 31.53 66.95 6.08
N LEU A 6 32.79 66.64 6.40
CA LEU A 6 33.41 65.34 6.11
C LEU A 6 32.95 64.27 7.11
N LEU A 7 32.80 64.64 8.39
CA LEU A 7 32.38 63.72 9.47
C LEU A 7 30.95 63.20 9.31
N VAL A 8 30.02 64.04 8.84
CA VAL A 8 28.61 63.64 8.64
C VAL A 8 28.47 62.64 7.49
N PHE A 9 29.30 62.76 6.44
CA PHE A 9 29.26 61.83 5.30
C PHE A 9 29.85 60.45 5.66
N THR A 10 30.87 60.40 6.53
CA THR A 10 31.46 59.14 7.01
C THR A 10 30.56 58.40 7.99
N THR A 11 29.74 59.10 8.78
CA THR A 11 28.84 58.47 9.77
C THR A 11 27.58 57.89 9.11
N LEU A 12 27.17 58.43 7.95
CA LEU A 12 26.06 57.89 7.16
C LEU A 12 26.45 56.64 6.35
N LEU A 13 27.73 56.49 6.02
CA LEU A 13 28.25 55.34 5.25
C LEU A 13 28.48 54.10 6.13
N THR A 14 28.83 54.26 7.41
CA THR A 14 28.97 53.15 8.35
C THR A 14 27.63 52.60 8.87
N ALA A 15 26.53 53.35 8.72
CA ALA A 15 25.19 52.89 9.06
C ALA A 15 24.60 51.92 8.01
N PHE A 16 25.14 51.87 6.79
CA PHE A 16 24.69 50.95 5.73
C PHE A 16 25.37 49.57 5.75
N ILE A 17 26.34 49.34 6.64
CA ILE A 17 27.06 48.06 6.74
C ILE A 17 26.37 47.09 7.74
N LEU A 18 25.32 47.53 8.45
CA LEU A 18 24.65 46.75 9.51
C LEU A 18 23.26 46.18 9.11
N SER A 19 22.97 45.97 7.83
CA SER A 19 21.67 45.41 7.41
C SER A 19 21.76 44.39 6.27
N ALA A 20 22.83 43.61 6.25
CA ALA A 20 22.91 42.37 5.47
C ALA A 20 23.22 41.21 6.42
N CYS A 21 22.38 41.01 7.45
CA CYS A 21 22.31 39.70 8.11
C CYS A 21 21.52 38.79 7.16
N GLY A 22 22.21 38.23 6.17
CA GLY A 22 21.75 37.03 5.49
C GLY A 22 21.77 35.84 6.45
N LEU A 23 21.50 34.66 5.92
CA LEU A 23 21.59 33.44 6.70
C LEU A 23 22.98 33.26 7.32
N SER A 24 23.00 32.81 8.57
CA SER A 24 24.20 32.30 9.22
C SER A 24 24.70 31.04 8.49
N GLU A 25 26.01 30.80 8.52
CA GLU A 25 26.62 29.60 7.91
C GLU A 25 26.01 28.30 8.47
N GLU A 26 25.68 28.28 9.76
CA GLU A 26 25.01 27.14 10.43
C GLU A 26 23.63 26.87 9.84
N ASN A 27 22.77 27.90 9.74
CA ASN A 27 21.45 27.74 9.16
C ASN A 27 21.52 27.41 7.67
N LEU A 28 22.56 27.88 6.96
CA LEU A 28 22.70 27.64 5.52
C LEU A 28 23.04 26.18 5.26
N ALA A 29 24.00 25.66 6.03
CA ALA A 29 24.34 24.25 6.03
C ALA A 29 23.11 23.40 6.38
N LYS A 30 22.37 23.77 7.42
CA LYS A 30 21.19 23.02 7.86
C LYS A 30 20.07 23.01 6.82
N MET A 31 19.70 24.15 6.24
CA MET A 31 18.70 24.19 5.17
C MET A 31 19.12 23.37 3.95
N THR A 32 20.40 23.42 3.59
CA THR A 32 20.95 22.63 2.47
C THR A 32 20.82 21.13 2.76
N GLU A 33 21.26 20.69 3.94
CA GLU A 33 21.13 19.30 4.37
C GLU A 33 19.67 18.84 4.40
N THR A 34 18.76 19.66 4.93
CA THR A 34 17.33 19.33 4.96
C THR A 34 16.73 19.22 3.55
N ARG A 35 17.08 20.12 2.63
CA ARG A 35 16.63 20.06 1.23
C ARG A 35 17.18 18.83 0.51
N ASP A 36 18.43 18.48 0.76
CA ASP A 36 19.07 17.31 0.14
C ASP A 36 18.41 16.02 0.65
N ALA A 37 18.13 15.93 1.95
CA ALA A 37 17.39 14.82 2.55
C ALA A 37 15.96 14.69 1.97
N LEU A 38 15.25 15.82 1.82
CA LEU A 38 13.94 15.86 1.18
C LEU A 38 14.00 15.38 -0.28
N THR A 39 15.01 15.83 -1.03
CA THR A 39 15.21 15.44 -2.44
C THR A 39 15.48 13.95 -2.57
N ALA A 40 16.35 13.40 -1.72
CA ALA A 40 16.62 11.97 -1.68
C ALA A 40 15.34 11.17 -1.42
N GLN A 41 14.59 11.55 -0.38
CA GLN A 41 13.34 10.87 -0.02
C GLN A 41 12.28 10.96 -1.13
N LYS A 42 12.14 12.11 -1.80
CA LYS A 42 11.25 12.26 -2.96
C LYS A 42 11.63 11.26 -4.05
N ASN A 43 12.91 11.16 -4.41
CA ASN A 43 13.37 10.27 -5.46
C ASN A 43 13.15 8.80 -5.11
N ASP A 44 13.41 8.40 -3.86
CA ASP A 44 13.16 7.02 -3.39
C ASP A 44 11.67 6.68 -3.50
N THR A 45 10.82 7.63 -3.10
CA THR A 45 9.35 7.46 -3.13
C THR A 45 8.82 7.38 -4.57
N GLN A 46 9.33 8.22 -5.49
CA GLN A 46 8.97 8.17 -6.91
C GLN A 46 9.44 6.87 -7.57
N THR A 47 10.66 6.41 -7.26
CA THR A 47 11.20 5.14 -7.76
C THR A 47 10.38 3.95 -7.29
N LEU A 48 9.85 3.99 -6.06
CA LEU A 48 8.94 2.95 -5.56
C LEU A 48 7.59 2.99 -6.28
N TYR A 49 7.04 4.19 -6.48
CA TYR A 49 5.76 4.37 -7.20
C TYR A 49 5.82 3.80 -8.62
N GLU A 50 6.94 3.97 -9.34
CA GLU A 50 7.14 3.39 -10.67
C GLU A 50 7.08 1.85 -10.70
N LYS A 51 7.23 1.17 -9.55
CA LYS A 51 7.12 -0.28 -9.43
C LYS A 51 5.70 -0.76 -9.14
N LEU A 52 4.83 0.14 -8.70
CA LEU A 52 3.42 -0.18 -8.46
C LEU A 52 2.67 -0.27 -9.79
N THR A 53 1.64 -1.11 -9.81
CA THR A 53 0.73 -1.26 -10.96
C THR A 53 -0.52 -0.38 -10.84
N THR A 54 -0.74 0.25 -9.68
CA THR A 54 -1.90 1.09 -9.38
C THR A 54 -1.55 2.57 -9.46
N GLU A 55 -2.55 3.41 -9.74
CA GLU A 55 -2.40 4.86 -9.77
C GLU A 55 -2.83 5.55 -8.46
N ASP A 56 -3.19 4.77 -7.43
CA ASP A 56 -3.87 5.25 -6.22
C ASP A 56 -3.11 6.34 -5.43
N TYR A 57 -1.79 6.44 -5.63
CA TYR A 57 -0.92 7.39 -4.95
C TYR A 57 -0.52 8.60 -5.81
N SER A 58 -1.01 8.70 -7.05
CA SER A 58 -0.62 9.74 -8.01
C SER A 58 -0.92 11.15 -7.51
N ASP A 59 -2.13 11.36 -6.97
CA ASP A 59 -2.59 12.66 -6.50
C ASP A 59 -1.76 13.13 -5.28
N GLU A 60 -1.52 12.26 -4.30
CA GLU A 60 -0.67 12.58 -3.13
C GLU A 60 0.77 12.92 -3.56
N LEU A 61 1.34 12.17 -4.51
CA LEU A 61 2.67 12.45 -5.06
C LEU A 61 2.74 13.77 -5.83
N SER A 62 1.68 14.10 -6.57
CA SER A 62 1.58 15.37 -7.28
C SER A 62 1.54 16.54 -6.29
N ASP A 63 0.73 16.45 -5.24
CA ASP A 63 0.64 17.47 -4.18
C ASP A 63 1.96 17.65 -3.44
N PHE A 64 2.66 16.56 -3.12
CA PHE A 64 3.96 16.63 -2.47
C PHE A 64 5.05 17.16 -3.40
N SER A 65 4.96 16.86 -4.69
CA SER A 65 5.89 17.38 -5.71
C SER A 65 5.71 18.88 -5.89
N ALA A 66 4.48 19.39 -5.90
CA ALA A 66 4.22 20.82 -5.96
C ALA A 66 4.87 21.57 -4.78
N LYS A 67 4.69 21.06 -3.55
CA LYS A 67 5.34 21.64 -2.34
C LYS A 67 6.86 21.50 -2.37
N TYR A 68 7.37 20.40 -2.92
CA TYR A 68 8.82 20.23 -3.10
C TYR A 68 9.40 21.31 -4.00
N GLU A 69 8.75 21.62 -5.13
CA GLU A 69 9.22 22.64 -6.07
C GLU A 69 9.23 24.04 -5.44
N GLU A 70 8.29 24.34 -4.53
CA GLU A 70 8.32 25.57 -3.74
C GLU A 70 9.63 25.69 -2.95
N PHE A 71 10.09 24.64 -2.27
CA PHE A 71 11.35 24.65 -1.52
C PHE A 71 12.59 24.59 -2.43
N ASN A 72 12.54 23.80 -3.50
CA ASN A 72 13.66 23.61 -4.42
C ASN A 72 13.99 24.89 -5.21
N SER A 73 12.98 25.73 -5.47
CA SER A 73 13.15 27.01 -6.16
C SER A 73 13.70 28.14 -5.28
N LEU A 74 13.84 27.92 -3.96
CA LEU A 74 14.35 28.93 -3.03
C LEU A 74 15.85 29.16 -3.19
N ASP A 75 16.22 30.42 -3.33
CA ASP A 75 17.59 30.88 -3.29
C ASP A 75 17.99 31.19 -1.85
N PHE A 76 18.68 30.24 -1.20
CA PHE A 76 19.05 30.31 0.22
C PHE A 76 19.97 31.50 0.55
N GLU A 77 20.71 32.05 -0.43
CA GLU A 77 21.55 33.22 -0.22
C GLU A 77 20.75 34.51 0.01
N LYS A 78 19.47 34.53 -0.40
CA LYS A 78 18.56 35.68 -0.23
C LYS A 78 17.73 35.62 1.05
N LEU A 79 17.81 34.51 1.78
CA LEU A 79 17.03 34.26 2.97
C LEU A 79 17.72 34.82 4.23
N LYS A 80 16.92 35.02 5.27
CA LYS A 80 17.36 35.47 6.60
C LYS A 80 17.23 34.32 7.59
N ASP A 81 17.97 34.36 8.69
CA ASP A 81 17.92 33.31 9.73
C ASP A 81 16.50 33.00 10.21
N LYS A 82 15.64 34.01 10.30
CA LYS A 82 14.22 33.83 10.65
C LYS A 82 13.46 32.94 9.66
N ASP A 83 13.82 32.99 8.37
CA ASP A 83 13.20 32.16 7.36
C ASP A 83 13.62 30.69 7.56
N ALA A 84 14.85 30.43 8.05
CA ALA A 84 15.29 29.08 8.39
C ALA A 84 14.50 28.46 9.56
N GLU A 85 14.09 29.26 10.55
CA GLU A 85 13.23 28.81 11.65
C GLU A 85 11.86 28.29 11.18
N GLU A 86 11.38 28.79 10.04
CA GLU A 86 10.11 28.41 9.45
C GLU A 86 10.26 27.30 8.39
N LEU A 87 11.24 27.42 7.50
CA LEU A 87 11.39 26.55 6.33
C LEU A 87 11.97 25.18 6.68
N ILE A 88 12.89 25.09 7.64
CA ILE A 88 13.49 23.80 8.04
C ILE A 88 12.41 22.84 8.56
N PRO A 89 11.56 23.22 9.53
CA PRO A 89 10.49 22.33 10.00
C PRO A 89 9.50 21.94 8.90
N GLN A 90 9.22 22.82 7.94
CA GLN A 90 8.32 22.52 6.83
C GLN A 90 8.92 21.49 5.86
N MET A 91 10.21 21.63 5.52
CA MET A 91 10.92 20.64 4.70
C MET A 91 11.04 19.29 5.43
N GLU A 92 11.29 19.30 6.74
CA GLU A 92 11.29 18.09 7.58
C GLU A 92 9.90 17.42 7.61
N ALA A 93 8.83 18.21 7.74
CA ALA A 93 7.46 17.70 7.71
C ALA A 93 7.08 17.10 6.34
N LEU A 94 7.49 17.75 5.24
CA LEU A 94 7.30 17.20 3.89
C LEU A 94 8.12 15.92 3.69
N THR A 95 9.36 15.89 4.21
CA THR A 95 10.20 14.67 4.19
C THR A 95 9.51 13.54 4.92
N GLN A 96 8.92 13.81 6.10
CA GLN A 96 8.17 12.80 6.83
C GLN A 96 6.92 12.34 6.06
N SER A 97 6.23 13.26 5.38
CA SER A 97 5.07 12.93 4.55
C SER A 97 5.45 11.98 3.41
N TYR A 98 6.60 12.22 2.73
CA TYR A 98 7.12 11.28 1.74
C TYR A 98 7.51 9.93 2.36
N LYS A 99 8.11 9.89 3.55
CA LYS A 99 8.43 8.62 4.25
C LYS A 99 7.19 7.81 4.56
N ASP A 100 6.15 8.46 5.08
CA ASP A 100 4.90 7.79 5.41
C ASP A 100 4.22 7.23 4.16
N LEU A 101 4.25 7.99 3.05
CA LEU A 101 3.74 7.53 1.76
C LEU A 101 4.56 6.37 1.19
N TYR A 102 5.90 6.45 1.27
CA TYR A 102 6.80 5.37 0.91
C TYR A 102 6.43 4.08 1.66
N SER A 103 6.26 4.14 2.99
CA SER A 103 5.93 2.94 3.78
C SER A 103 4.57 2.34 3.41
N LYS A 104 3.58 3.16 3.05
CA LYS A 104 2.29 2.65 2.56
C LYS A 104 2.44 1.91 1.23
N MET A 105 3.18 2.51 0.29
CA MET A 105 3.45 1.92 -1.03
C MET A 105 4.28 0.64 -0.93
N ASP A 106 5.29 0.63 -0.06
CA ASP A 106 6.19 -0.51 0.14
C ASP A 106 5.41 -1.71 0.65
N LYS A 107 4.54 -1.48 1.64
CA LYS A 107 3.61 -2.49 2.14
C LYS A 107 2.66 -3.00 1.05
N SER A 108 2.09 -2.10 0.25
CA SER A 108 1.21 -2.49 -0.86
C SER A 108 1.95 -3.32 -1.92
N LEU A 109 3.21 -3.02 -2.18
CA LEU A 109 4.05 -3.78 -3.11
C LEU A 109 4.36 -5.17 -2.55
N GLU A 110 4.72 -5.27 -1.27
CA GLU A 110 4.94 -6.56 -0.59
C GLU A 110 3.69 -7.44 -0.63
N GLU A 111 2.51 -6.89 -0.34
CA GLU A 111 1.23 -7.60 -0.42
C GLU A 111 0.95 -8.10 -1.85
N SER A 112 1.19 -7.25 -2.86
CA SER A 112 1.02 -7.65 -4.26
C SER A 112 2.01 -8.74 -4.70
N ILE A 113 3.26 -8.68 -4.25
CA ILE A 113 4.27 -9.72 -4.54
C ILE A 113 3.87 -11.03 -3.86
N ALA A 114 3.47 -10.99 -2.59
CA ALA A 114 3.03 -12.17 -1.86
C ALA A 114 1.80 -12.82 -2.51
N ALA A 115 0.82 -12.00 -2.94
CA ALA A 115 -0.34 -12.50 -3.67
C ALA A 115 0.04 -13.14 -5.03
N ALA A 116 0.97 -12.52 -5.77
CA ALA A 116 1.45 -13.08 -7.03
C ALA A 116 2.24 -14.39 -6.82
N ASP A 117 3.06 -14.47 -5.77
CA ASP A 117 3.81 -15.66 -5.41
C ASP A 117 2.89 -16.80 -4.94
N GLU A 118 1.83 -16.51 -4.19
CA GLU A 118 0.80 -17.49 -3.85
C GLU A 118 0.04 -17.97 -5.09
N ALA A 119 -0.42 -17.04 -5.93
CA ALA A 119 -1.10 -17.38 -7.19
C ALA A 119 -0.23 -18.22 -8.14
N ALA A 120 1.09 -18.06 -8.09
CA ALA A 120 2.02 -18.87 -8.88
C ALA A 120 2.18 -20.32 -8.36
N LYS A 121 1.80 -20.60 -7.10
CA LYS A 121 1.90 -21.95 -6.50
C LYS A 121 0.74 -22.86 -6.84
N HIS A 122 -0.39 -22.30 -7.26
CA HIS A 122 -1.59 -23.08 -7.54
C HIS A 122 -2.19 -22.76 -8.92
N THR A 123 -2.87 -23.74 -9.51
CA THR A 123 -3.73 -23.49 -10.67
C THR A 123 -5.15 -23.29 -10.18
N GLU A 124 -5.82 -22.28 -10.71
CA GLU A 124 -7.24 -22.05 -10.45
C GLU A 124 -8.09 -22.92 -11.35
N VAL A 125 -9.04 -23.65 -10.75
CA VAL A 125 -10.00 -24.48 -11.49
C VAL A 125 -11.42 -23.99 -11.21
N LEU A 126 -12.17 -23.73 -12.27
CA LEU A 126 -13.55 -23.27 -12.15
C LEU A 126 -14.49 -24.45 -11.92
N LYS A 127 -15.36 -24.36 -10.91
CA LYS A 127 -16.33 -25.40 -10.54
C LYS A 127 -17.70 -24.83 -10.24
N HIS A 128 -18.67 -25.74 -10.26
CA HIS A 128 -19.96 -25.55 -9.62
C HIS A 128 -20.04 -26.44 -8.38
N ILE A 129 -20.70 -25.98 -7.32
CA ILE A 129 -20.96 -26.79 -6.12
C ILE A 129 -22.45 -27.05 -6.02
N GLU A 130 -22.85 -28.32 -6.02
CA GLU A 130 -24.24 -28.74 -5.87
C GLU A 130 -24.51 -29.24 -4.45
N ASN A 131 -25.51 -28.67 -3.78
CA ASN A 131 -25.87 -29.06 -2.42
C ASN A 131 -26.84 -30.24 -2.43
N HIS A 132 -26.34 -31.48 -2.30
CA HIS A 132 -27.17 -32.68 -2.16
C HIS A 132 -27.18 -33.19 -0.71
N THR A 133 -26.93 -32.32 0.26
CA THR A 133 -26.87 -32.70 1.69
C THR A 133 -28.25 -32.91 2.31
N GLY A 134 -29.29 -32.32 1.72
CA GLY A 134 -30.62 -32.25 2.33
C GLY A 134 -30.76 -31.13 3.36
N TYR A 135 -29.69 -30.38 3.65
CA TYR A 135 -29.66 -29.26 4.59
C TYR A 135 -29.36 -27.94 3.89
N ASN A 136 -29.74 -26.83 4.53
CA ASN A 136 -29.37 -25.48 4.09
C ASN A 136 -27.94 -25.17 4.55
N LEU A 137 -27.06 -24.83 3.61
CA LEU A 137 -25.67 -24.49 3.92
C LEU A 137 -25.49 -22.97 4.06
N THR A 138 -24.81 -22.54 5.13
CA THR A 138 -24.46 -21.14 5.41
C THR A 138 -22.97 -20.86 5.20
N SER A 139 -22.15 -21.91 5.15
CA SER A 139 -20.72 -21.81 4.84
C SER A 139 -20.27 -22.97 3.95
N ILE A 140 -19.41 -22.67 2.99
CA ILE A 140 -18.68 -23.64 2.18
C ILE A 140 -17.24 -23.14 2.05
N ILE A 141 -16.29 -23.89 2.60
CA ILE A 141 -14.86 -23.60 2.57
C ILE A 141 -14.18 -24.77 1.87
N PHE A 142 -13.37 -24.49 0.85
CA PHE A 142 -12.46 -25.47 0.27
C PHE A 142 -11.17 -25.52 1.07
N LYS A 143 -10.75 -26.74 1.40
CA LYS A 143 -9.57 -27.04 2.20
C LYS A 143 -8.65 -27.96 1.43
N ASP A 144 -7.40 -27.55 1.35
CA ASP A 144 -6.30 -28.41 0.96
C ASP A 144 -5.82 -29.18 2.19
N VAL A 145 -6.15 -30.47 2.25
CA VAL A 145 -5.84 -31.31 3.41
C VAL A 145 -4.34 -31.60 3.50
N THR A 146 -3.62 -31.54 2.37
CA THR A 146 -2.17 -31.83 2.31
C THR A 146 -1.36 -30.71 2.96
N THR A 147 -1.70 -29.46 2.65
CA THR A 147 -0.98 -28.28 3.16
C THR A 147 -1.65 -27.66 4.38
N GLY A 148 -2.94 -27.96 4.62
CA GLY A 148 -3.76 -27.32 5.62
C GLY A 148 -4.26 -25.93 5.23
N ALA A 149 -4.05 -25.51 3.97
CA ALA A 149 -4.56 -24.24 3.46
C ALA A 149 -6.08 -24.29 3.31
N GLU A 150 -6.75 -23.18 3.66
CA GLU A 150 -8.19 -23.03 3.58
C GLU A 150 -8.52 -21.76 2.80
N THR A 151 -9.59 -21.84 2.00
CA THR A 151 -10.16 -20.69 1.30
C THR A 151 -11.06 -19.88 2.24
N GLU A 152 -11.39 -18.65 1.83
CA GLU A 152 -12.51 -17.95 2.46
C GLU A 152 -13.84 -18.66 2.18
N ASN A 153 -14.88 -18.32 2.94
CA ASN A 153 -16.23 -18.86 2.70
C ASN A 153 -16.75 -18.40 1.33
N TYR A 154 -17.10 -19.35 0.46
CA TYR A 154 -17.67 -19.06 -0.85
C TYR A 154 -19.09 -18.47 -0.79
N LEU A 155 -19.79 -18.63 0.33
CA LEU A 155 -21.08 -18.00 0.56
C LEU A 155 -20.87 -16.64 1.21
N LYS A 156 -21.39 -15.59 0.58
CA LYS A 156 -21.41 -14.24 1.16
C LYS A 156 -22.23 -14.23 2.45
N GLU A 157 -21.86 -13.37 3.39
CA GLU A 157 -22.59 -13.21 4.65
C GLU A 157 -24.10 -13.06 4.44
N GLY A 158 -24.89 -13.86 5.18
CA GLY A 158 -26.35 -13.91 5.08
C GLY A 158 -26.90 -14.69 3.88
N SER A 159 -26.06 -15.25 3.01
CA SER A 159 -26.48 -16.13 1.92
C SER A 159 -26.63 -17.56 2.39
N VAL A 160 -27.57 -18.29 1.78
CA VAL A 160 -27.82 -19.71 2.04
C VAL A 160 -27.85 -20.45 0.72
N LEU A 161 -27.19 -21.59 0.65
CA LEU A 161 -27.33 -22.53 -0.46
C LEU A 161 -28.33 -23.62 -0.04
N GLU A 162 -29.55 -23.57 -0.58
CA GLU A 162 -30.60 -24.54 -0.26
C GLU A 162 -30.31 -25.91 -0.89
N PRO A 163 -30.93 -27.00 -0.40
CA PRO A 163 -30.85 -28.30 -1.04
C PRO A 163 -31.19 -28.24 -2.53
N TRP A 164 -30.41 -28.96 -3.32
CA TRP A 164 -30.50 -29.08 -4.78
C TRP A 164 -30.17 -27.79 -5.55
N GLN A 165 -29.66 -26.76 -4.88
CA GLN A 165 -29.15 -25.56 -5.53
C GLN A 165 -27.68 -25.71 -5.91
N ILE A 166 -27.30 -24.92 -6.92
CA ILE A 166 -25.96 -24.88 -7.48
C ILE A 166 -25.34 -23.51 -7.17
N LEU A 167 -24.21 -23.52 -6.47
CA LEU A 167 -23.32 -22.37 -6.39
C LEU A 167 -22.40 -22.39 -7.63
N SER A 168 -22.60 -21.43 -8.52
CA SER A 168 -21.81 -21.29 -9.74
C SER A 168 -20.67 -20.29 -9.57
N GLY A 169 -19.62 -20.42 -10.39
CA GLY A 169 -18.51 -19.46 -10.39
C GLY A 169 -17.51 -19.67 -9.26
N VAL A 170 -17.39 -20.89 -8.73
CA VAL A 170 -16.47 -21.19 -7.64
C VAL A 170 -15.09 -21.46 -8.22
N THR A 171 -14.09 -20.69 -7.78
CA THR A 171 -12.70 -20.92 -8.17
C THR A 171 -11.96 -21.66 -7.06
N LEU A 172 -11.41 -22.83 -7.37
CA LEU A 172 -10.65 -23.65 -6.43
C LEU A 172 -9.14 -23.50 -6.70
N PRO A 173 -8.32 -23.12 -5.71
CA PRO A 173 -6.88 -23.12 -5.84
C PRO A 173 -6.32 -24.55 -5.66
N LEU A 174 -5.72 -25.11 -6.71
CA LEU A 174 -5.07 -26.43 -6.66
C LEU A 174 -3.55 -26.30 -6.70
N TYR A 175 -2.91 -26.60 -5.57
CA TYR A 175 -1.46 -26.65 -5.46
C TYR A 175 -0.91 -27.91 -6.14
N ALA A 176 0.19 -27.77 -6.89
CA ALA A 176 0.74 -28.85 -7.71
C ALA A 176 1.29 -30.03 -6.90
N ASP A 177 1.63 -29.81 -5.64
CA ASP A 177 2.16 -30.79 -4.69
C ASP A 177 1.10 -31.41 -3.76
N SER A 178 -0.15 -30.95 -3.85
CA SER A 178 -1.24 -31.46 -3.03
C SER A 178 -1.88 -32.72 -3.60
N THR A 179 -2.35 -33.58 -2.70
CA THR A 179 -2.93 -34.88 -3.05
C THR A 179 -4.32 -35.15 -2.45
N GLU A 180 -4.73 -34.34 -1.47
CA GLU A 180 -5.97 -34.52 -0.71
C GLU A 180 -6.67 -33.17 -0.50
N TRP A 181 -7.99 -33.14 -0.74
CA TRP A 181 -8.84 -31.95 -0.62
C TRP A 181 -10.17 -32.28 0.02
N SER A 182 -10.82 -31.28 0.61
CA SER A 182 -12.16 -31.41 1.18
C SER A 182 -12.95 -30.10 1.12
N PHE A 183 -14.28 -30.21 1.17
CA PHE A 183 -15.16 -29.09 1.50
C PHE A 183 -15.57 -29.18 2.96
N VAL A 184 -15.28 -28.12 3.72
CA VAL A 184 -15.82 -27.92 5.07
C VAL A 184 -17.06 -27.05 4.94
N THR A 185 -18.20 -27.61 5.35
CA THR A 185 -19.48 -26.91 5.26
C THR A 185 -20.04 -26.64 6.65
N THR A 186 -20.87 -25.60 6.76
CA THR A 186 -21.66 -25.32 7.97
C THR A 186 -23.12 -25.16 7.60
N ASP A 187 -24.01 -25.85 8.30
CA ASP A 187 -25.46 -25.71 8.08
C ASP A 187 -26.07 -24.55 8.89
N THR A 188 -27.40 -24.37 8.80
CA THR A 188 -28.13 -23.35 9.56
C THR A 188 -28.24 -23.61 11.06
N GLU A 189 -28.00 -24.85 11.51
CA GLU A 189 -27.99 -25.24 12.92
C GLU A 189 -26.59 -25.11 13.55
N GLY A 190 -25.57 -24.82 12.73
CA GLY A 190 -24.18 -24.69 13.14
C GLY A 190 -23.40 -26.01 13.12
N ASN A 191 -23.95 -27.07 12.52
CA ASN A 191 -23.23 -28.33 12.36
C ASN A 191 -22.18 -28.17 11.26
N ILE A 192 -20.96 -28.63 11.55
CA ILE A 192 -19.82 -28.60 10.63
C ILE A 192 -19.57 -30.01 10.11
N VAL A 193 -19.54 -30.17 8.78
CA VAL A 193 -19.27 -31.45 8.12
C VAL A 193 -18.23 -31.26 7.03
N GLU A 194 -17.24 -32.16 7.02
CA GLU A 194 -16.16 -32.20 6.04
C GLU A 194 -16.43 -33.31 5.00
N TYR A 195 -16.40 -32.94 3.72
CA TYR A 195 -16.64 -33.82 2.58
C TYR A 195 -15.36 -33.95 1.75
N PRO A 196 -14.78 -35.15 1.61
CA PRO A 196 -13.58 -35.32 0.79
C PRO A 196 -13.89 -35.08 -0.69
N VAL A 197 -12.94 -34.48 -1.40
CA VAL A 197 -13.00 -34.22 -2.85
C VAL A 197 -11.92 -35.03 -3.54
N SER A 198 -12.27 -35.78 -4.57
CA SER A 198 -11.31 -36.59 -5.31
C SER A 198 -10.59 -35.76 -6.39
N SER A 199 -9.38 -36.16 -6.77
CA SER A 199 -8.64 -35.50 -7.85
C SER A 199 -9.39 -35.61 -9.20
N GLU A 200 -10.14 -36.70 -9.41
CA GLU A 200 -10.98 -36.86 -10.60
C GLU A 200 -12.07 -35.78 -10.71
N GLU A 201 -12.68 -35.40 -9.58
CA GLU A 201 -13.68 -34.33 -9.52
C GLU A 201 -13.06 -32.95 -9.82
N LEU A 202 -11.74 -32.83 -9.71
CA LEU A 202 -10.97 -31.60 -9.90
C LEU A 202 -10.39 -31.45 -11.31
N ASN A 203 -10.22 -32.53 -12.08
CA ASN A 203 -9.49 -32.57 -13.35
C ASN A 203 -10.13 -31.83 -14.56
N SER A 204 -11.22 -31.09 -14.39
CA SER A 204 -12.06 -30.56 -15.49
C SER A 204 -12.75 -29.23 -15.13
N ASP A 205 -12.42 -28.16 -15.85
CA ASP A 205 -13.08 -26.86 -15.66
C ASP A 205 -14.59 -26.92 -15.98
N GLY A 206 -15.37 -26.19 -15.18
CA GLY A 206 -16.82 -26.01 -15.34
C GLY A 206 -17.66 -27.22 -14.94
N GLN A 207 -17.06 -28.27 -14.38
CA GLN A 207 -17.80 -29.42 -13.85
C GLN A 207 -18.32 -29.16 -12.44
N SER A 208 -19.45 -29.81 -12.13
CA SER A 208 -20.07 -29.78 -10.82
C SER A 208 -19.38 -30.74 -9.86
N ILE A 209 -19.10 -30.28 -8.65
CA ILE A 209 -18.78 -31.11 -7.49
C ILE A 209 -20.04 -31.23 -6.66
N ILE A 210 -20.38 -32.46 -6.29
CA ILE A 210 -21.62 -32.76 -5.58
C ILE A 210 -21.30 -33.01 -4.11
N ILE A 211 -21.83 -32.16 -3.22
CA ILE A 211 -21.72 -32.38 -1.78
C ILE A 211 -22.91 -33.24 -1.34
N ILE A 212 -22.64 -34.51 -1.04
CA ILE A 212 -23.66 -35.50 -0.69
C ILE A 212 -23.71 -35.68 0.83
N GLY A 213 -24.89 -35.54 1.41
CA GLY A 213 -25.11 -35.82 2.83
C GLY A 213 -25.02 -37.32 3.11
N SER A 214 -24.37 -37.68 4.22
CA SER A 214 -24.43 -39.05 4.74
C SER A 214 -25.85 -39.32 5.24
N ASN A 215 -26.61 -40.18 4.54
CA ASN A 215 -27.87 -40.75 5.03
C ASN A 215 -27.63 -41.74 6.18
#